data_AF-A0A836HXA3-F1
#
_entry.id   AF-A0A836HXA3-F1
#
_cell.length_a   1.000
_cell.length_b   1.000
_cell.length_c   1.000
_cell.angle_alpha   90.00
_cell.angle_beta   90.00
_cell.angle_gamma   90.00
#
_symmetry.space_group_name_H-M   'P 1'
#
loop_
_entity.id
_entity.type
_entity.pdbx_description
1 polymer ?
#
loop_
_entity_poly.entity_id
_entity_poly.type
_entity_poly.pdbx_seq_one_letter_code
_entity_poly.pdbx_strand_id
1 'polypeptide(L)'
;MRAAPTCLGRSTAASRRRYPCGSRACNVDGASGAGWRRCRRAAGVTTATVNATVIPSSSTSLCASRRAYYWPYPENLVPEGETTSPFQSSPVPSVRERIVREYALGPLFGSRTPSCVLGFAGSARDVLGRKGDVRRCVARILGKAELEVELGALLQAREMLLHRSGTDESPRLADGAGSRPDAERRRVTRYARLPVQARTLLEVYLPGEEQSGAGVSADADATILAHGYFLQEQLYRYMNAAASSASEASDWESIQGNEHEEAGGKMQPGSQEDRQRDDEADLRSSVAALHDTCGVVYCEVPALDESDFVFEQLNGKRVDSEMMDRVMSRWERRVAQQQQQQQQQL
;
A
#
# COMPACT_ATOMS: atom_id res chain seq x y z
N MET A 1 -24.34 -54.62 11.50
CA MET A 1 -25.00 -53.61 12.35
C MET A 1 -25.37 -52.42 11.46
N ARG A 2 -26.55 -51.79 11.66
CA ARG A 2 -26.97 -50.59 10.93
C ARG A 2 -26.58 -49.35 11.74
N ALA A 3 -26.02 -48.34 11.08
CA ALA A 3 -25.98 -46.96 11.57
C ALA A 3 -26.30 -46.03 10.38
N ALA A 4 -27.06 -44.97 10.63
CA ALA A 4 -27.69 -44.14 9.61
C ALA A 4 -26.78 -42.99 9.13
N PRO A 5 -27.02 -42.40 7.94
CA PRO A 5 -26.35 -41.19 7.50
C PRO A 5 -26.89 -39.96 8.25
N THR A 6 -26.01 -39.19 8.88
CA THR A 6 -26.33 -37.88 9.44
C THR A 6 -26.33 -36.81 8.34
N CYS A 7 -27.52 -36.38 7.94
CA CYS A 7 -27.68 -35.17 7.12
C CYS A 7 -27.44 -33.91 7.97
N LEU A 8 -26.58 -33.00 7.50
CA LEU A 8 -26.52 -31.63 8.02
C LEU A 8 -26.40 -30.61 6.87
N GLY A 9 -27.24 -29.58 6.93
CA GLY A 9 -26.90 -28.25 6.40
C GLY A 9 -26.91 -28.01 4.88
N ARG A 10 -28.10 -27.99 4.25
CA ARG A 10 -28.29 -27.11 3.09
C ARG A 10 -28.28 -25.65 3.57
N SER A 11 -27.14 -24.97 3.49
CA SER A 11 -27.12 -23.52 3.72
C SER A 11 -27.71 -22.81 2.51
N THR A 12 -28.86 -22.16 2.70
CA THR A 12 -29.61 -21.51 1.62
C THR A 12 -29.04 -20.10 1.43
N ALA A 13 -28.28 -19.87 0.35
CA ALA A 13 -27.81 -18.53 0.02
C ALA A 13 -29.01 -17.61 -0.29
N ALA A 14 -29.33 -16.71 0.65
CA ALA A 14 -30.42 -15.76 0.51
C ALA A 14 -30.14 -14.80 -0.66
N SER A 15 -31.00 -14.84 -1.69
CA SER A 15 -30.75 -14.11 -2.93
C SER A 15 -31.23 -12.66 -2.88
N ARG A 16 -30.44 -11.78 -3.51
CA ARG A 16 -30.84 -10.52 -4.16
C ARG A 16 -31.46 -9.41 -3.28
N ARG A 17 -30.81 -8.24 -3.36
CA ARG A 17 -31.35 -7.07 -4.11
C ARG A 17 -30.23 -6.05 -4.40
N ARG A 18 -29.60 -6.14 -5.58
CA ARG A 18 -29.01 -4.98 -6.25
C ARG A 18 -29.94 -4.56 -7.38
N TYR A 19 -30.34 -3.29 -7.39
CA TYR A 19 -31.13 -2.71 -8.49
C TYR A 19 -30.24 -2.53 -9.72
N PRO A 20 -30.66 -2.99 -10.92
CA PRO A 20 -30.00 -2.61 -12.15
C PRO A 20 -30.50 -1.23 -12.59
N CYS A 21 -29.68 -0.18 -12.41
CA CYS A 21 -29.85 1.03 -13.21
C CYS A 21 -29.48 0.70 -14.65
N GLY A 22 -30.48 0.55 -15.51
CA GLY A 22 -30.26 0.24 -16.91
C GLY A 22 -29.59 1.40 -17.65
N SER A 23 -28.77 1.06 -18.65
CA SER A 23 -28.46 1.95 -19.76
C SER A 23 -28.60 1.17 -21.05
N ARG A 24 -29.35 1.74 -21.99
CA ARG A 24 -29.73 1.09 -23.25
C ARG A 24 -28.50 0.87 -24.12
N ALA A 25 -28.22 -0.38 -24.48
CA ALA A 25 -27.46 -0.67 -25.68
C ALA A 25 -28.32 -0.29 -26.90
N CYS A 26 -27.94 0.78 -27.58
CA CYS A 26 -28.43 1.09 -28.92
C CYS A 26 -27.46 0.45 -29.91
N ASN A 27 -27.87 -0.62 -30.59
CA ASN A 27 -27.11 -1.11 -31.75
C ASN A 27 -27.15 -0.03 -32.83
N VAL A 28 -25.97 0.46 -33.21
CA VAL A 28 -25.77 1.24 -34.43
C VAL A 28 -24.58 0.61 -35.15
N ASP A 29 -24.87 -0.17 -36.20
CA ASP A 29 -23.86 -0.61 -37.14
C ASP A 29 -23.20 0.62 -37.79
N GLY A 30 -21.87 0.69 -37.75
CA GLY A 30 -21.17 1.92 -38.13
C GLY A 30 -19.65 1.76 -38.21
N ALA A 31 -19.17 1.07 -39.24
CA ALA A 31 -17.74 0.98 -39.50
C ALA A 31 -17.17 2.32 -40.01
N SER A 32 -16.31 2.99 -39.23
CA SER A 32 -15.05 3.60 -39.73
C SER A 32 -14.18 4.11 -38.57
N GLY A 33 -12.86 4.05 -38.74
CA GLY A 33 -11.90 4.53 -37.74
C GLY A 33 -11.53 6.00 -37.94
N ALA A 34 -11.62 6.81 -36.88
CA ALA A 34 -11.13 8.19 -36.85
C ALA A 34 -9.71 8.27 -36.29
N GLY A 35 -8.70 8.27 -37.16
CA GLY A 35 -7.30 8.48 -36.80
C GLY A 35 -6.92 9.95 -36.74
N TRP A 36 -6.29 10.38 -35.65
CA TRP A 36 -5.81 11.76 -35.46
C TRP A 36 -4.62 12.06 -36.40
N ARG A 37 -4.66 13.20 -37.11
CA ARG A 37 -3.53 13.69 -37.93
C ARG A 37 -2.80 14.84 -37.24
N ARG A 38 -1.48 14.68 -36.99
CA ARG A 38 -0.58 15.81 -36.74
C ARG A 38 -0.09 16.36 -38.08
N CYS A 39 -0.33 17.63 -38.36
CA CYS A 39 0.31 18.34 -39.46
C CYS A 39 1.71 18.81 -39.04
N ARG A 40 2.76 18.40 -39.75
CA ARG A 40 4.03 19.14 -39.78
C ARG A 40 4.02 20.06 -41.00
N ARG A 41 4.23 21.37 -40.79
CA ARG A 41 4.58 22.29 -41.87
C ARG A 41 6.03 22.03 -42.28
N ALA A 42 6.29 21.83 -43.57
CA ALA A 42 7.58 22.12 -44.16
C ALA A 42 7.49 23.53 -44.78
N ALA A 43 8.48 24.38 -44.54
CA ALA A 43 8.55 25.71 -45.16
C ALA A 43 9.12 25.60 -46.58
N GLY A 44 8.80 26.58 -47.45
CA GLY A 44 9.58 26.84 -48.67
C GLY A 44 10.96 27.42 -48.32
N VAL A 45 11.79 27.94 -49.22
CA VAL A 45 11.59 28.46 -50.60
C VAL A 45 12.91 28.16 -51.34
N THR A 46 12.98 27.86 -52.64
CA THR A 46 13.01 28.82 -53.77
C THR A 46 12.83 28.10 -55.13
N THR A 47 12.99 28.84 -56.22
CA THR A 47 12.65 28.59 -57.63
C THR A 47 13.81 28.10 -58.53
N ALA A 48 13.47 27.40 -59.62
CA ALA A 48 14.12 27.55 -60.93
C ALA A 48 13.09 27.34 -62.06
N THR A 49 13.35 27.92 -63.24
CA THR A 49 12.34 28.24 -64.26
C THR A 49 12.07 27.19 -65.34
N VAL A 50 10.79 27.08 -65.72
CA VAL A 50 10.24 26.91 -67.08
C VAL A 50 10.87 25.86 -68.00
N ASN A 51 10.08 24.82 -68.29
CA ASN A 51 9.64 24.59 -69.67
C ASN A 51 8.25 23.94 -69.68
N ALA A 52 7.34 24.48 -70.48
CA ALA A 52 5.97 24.02 -70.59
C ALA A 52 5.87 22.92 -71.65
N THR A 53 5.60 21.69 -71.22
CA THR A 53 5.24 20.59 -72.12
C THR A 53 3.82 20.16 -71.80
N VAL A 54 2.91 20.35 -72.76
CA VAL A 54 1.52 19.88 -72.64
C VAL A 54 1.54 18.35 -72.68
N ILE A 55 1.28 17.72 -71.55
CA ILE A 55 0.99 16.29 -71.47
C ILE A 55 -0.53 16.12 -71.59
N PRO A 56 -1.05 15.17 -72.39
CA PRO A 56 -2.48 15.02 -72.61
C PRO A 56 -3.24 14.71 -71.32
N SER A 57 -4.55 14.96 -71.35
CA SER A 57 -5.50 14.53 -70.33
C SER A 57 -5.62 13.01 -70.25
N SER A 58 -4.59 12.34 -69.72
CA SER A 58 -4.68 10.94 -69.31
C SER A 58 -5.63 10.84 -68.13
N SER A 59 -6.66 10.01 -68.27
CA SER A 59 -7.61 9.66 -67.22
C SER A 59 -6.90 9.48 -65.87
N THR A 60 -7.16 10.37 -64.92
CA THR A 60 -6.79 10.17 -63.51
C THR A 60 -7.64 9.05 -62.94
N SER A 61 -7.26 7.81 -63.28
CA SER A 61 -7.54 6.66 -62.45
C SER A 61 -7.29 7.06 -61.01
N LEU A 62 -8.31 6.90 -60.15
CA LEU A 62 -8.15 6.98 -58.71
C LEU A 62 -7.23 5.82 -58.32
N CYS A 63 -5.93 6.07 -58.43
CA CYS A 63 -4.87 5.15 -58.06
C CYS A 63 -4.93 5.01 -56.55
N ALA A 64 -5.83 4.15 -56.08
CA ALA A 64 -6.01 3.81 -54.69
C ALA A 64 -4.63 3.55 -54.12
N SER A 65 -4.24 4.33 -53.10
CA SER A 65 -2.91 4.26 -52.53
C SER A 65 -2.65 2.81 -52.15
N ARG A 66 -1.76 2.12 -52.89
CA ARG A 66 -1.37 0.75 -52.57
C ARG A 66 -0.99 0.76 -51.10
N ARG A 67 -1.70 -0.02 -50.27
CA ARG A 67 -1.40 -0.12 -48.85
C ARG A 67 0.02 -0.67 -48.73
N ALA A 68 0.97 0.22 -48.52
CA ALA A 68 2.33 -0.14 -48.18
C ALA A 68 2.30 -0.62 -46.73
N TYR A 69 2.40 -1.94 -46.57
CA TYR A 69 2.63 -2.55 -45.26
C TYR A 69 4.14 -2.51 -45.02
N TYR A 70 4.53 -1.81 -43.95
CA TYR A 70 5.91 -1.79 -43.47
C TYR A 70 6.01 -2.73 -42.28
N TRP A 71 7.06 -3.54 -42.23
CA TRP A 71 7.36 -4.32 -41.02
C TRP A 71 7.74 -3.34 -39.89
N PRO A 72 7.21 -3.51 -38.67
CA PRO A 72 7.52 -2.62 -37.54
C PRO A 72 8.93 -2.85 -36.97
N TYR A 73 9.61 -3.93 -37.39
CA TYR A 73 10.90 -4.36 -36.89
C TYR A 73 11.94 -4.26 -38.01
N PRO A 74 12.94 -3.37 -37.91
CA PRO A 74 14.05 -3.32 -38.85
C PRO A 74 15.03 -4.47 -38.59
N GLU A 75 15.87 -4.79 -39.57
CA GLU A 75 16.85 -5.90 -39.51
C GLU A 75 17.85 -5.74 -38.36
N ASN A 76 18.19 -4.50 -37.99
CA ASN A 76 19.10 -4.17 -36.90
C ASN A 76 18.42 -4.06 -35.51
N LEU A 77 17.20 -4.57 -35.33
CA LEU A 77 16.51 -4.55 -34.03
C LEU A 77 17.19 -5.45 -32.98
N VAL A 78 17.76 -6.57 -33.42
CA VAL A 78 18.59 -7.46 -32.62
C VAL A 78 19.95 -7.54 -33.31
N PRO A 79 21.08 -7.29 -32.63
CA PRO A 79 22.39 -7.36 -33.25
C PRO A 79 22.69 -8.74 -33.85
N GLU A 80 23.35 -8.77 -35.00
CA GLU A 80 23.71 -10.02 -35.68
C GLU A 80 24.61 -10.89 -34.79
N GLY A 81 24.20 -12.15 -34.58
CA GLY A 81 24.94 -13.11 -33.77
C GLY A 81 24.65 -13.07 -32.27
N GLU A 82 23.84 -12.14 -31.76
CA GLU A 82 23.47 -12.12 -30.33
C GLU A 82 22.40 -13.17 -29.97
N THR A 83 22.64 -13.92 -28.90
CA THR A 83 21.69 -14.87 -28.33
C THR A 83 20.75 -14.17 -27.35
N THR A 84 19.45 -14.11 -27.67
CA THR A 84 18.42 -13.58 -26.76
C THR A 84 18.19 -14.49 -25.56
N SER A 85 17.92 -13.92 -24.38
CA SER A 85 17.51 -14.66 -23.18
C SER A 85 16.22 -15.48 -23.39
N PRO A 86 16.08 -16.69 -22.82
CA PRO A 86 14.87 -17.49 -22.94
C PRO A 86 13.68 -16.84 -22.23
N PHE A 87 12.58 -16.62 -22.95
CA PHE A 87 11.35 -16.01 -22.40
C PHE A 87 10.40 -17.02 -21.69
N GLN A 88 10.73 -18.31 -21.69
CA GLN A 88 9.95 -19.37 -21.04
C GLN A 88 10.87 -20.47 -20.49
N SER A 89 10.49 -21.08 -19.37
CA SER A 89 11.32 -22.07 -18.67
C SER A 89 11.54 -23.38 -19.44
N SER A 90 10.65 -23.73 -20.38
CA SER A 90 10.73 -24.94 -21.19
C SER A 90 9.82 -24.81 -22.42
N PRO A 91 10.15 -25.42 -23.58
CA PRO A 91 9.21 -25.56 -24.69
C PRO A 91 8.08 -26.56 -24.40
N VAL A 92 8.21 -27.42 -23.37
CA VAL A 92 7.23 -28.48 -23.07
C VAL A 92 6.05 -27.91 -22.26
N PRO A 93 4.80 -27.97 -22.75
CA PRO A 93 3.65 -27.35 -22.07
C PRO A 93 3.37 -27.92 -20.67
N SER A 94 3.54 -29.22 -20.45
CA SER A 94 3.33 -29.86 -19.14
C SER A 94 4.36 -29.42 -18.09
N VAL A 95 5.61 -29.16 -18.52
CA VAL A 95 6.65 -28.59 -17.65
C VAL A 95 6.32 -27.15 -17.29
N ARG A 96 5.90 -26.34 -18.27
CA ARG A 96 5.42 -24.97 -18.04
C ARG A 96 4.23 -24.92 -17.07
N GLU A 97 3.21 -25.76 -17.29
CA GLU A 97 2.04 -25.87 -16.40
C GLU A 97 2.46 -26.22 -14.97
N ARG A 98 3.37 -27.18 -14.80
CA ARG A 98 3.90 -27.53 -13.49
C ARG A 98 4.59 -26.34 -12.83
N ILE A 99 5.47 -25.64 -13.55
CA ILE A 99 6.21 -24.48 -13.02
C ILE A 99 5.25 -23.34 -12.63
N VAL A 100 4.27 -23.01 -13.48
CA VAL A 100 3.24 -22.00 -13.16
C VAL A 100 2.48 -22.37 -11.89
N ARG A 101 2.13 -23.66 -11.70
CA ARG A 101 1.51 -24.15 -10.47
C ARG A 101 2.39 -24.00 -9.24
N GLU A 102 3.70 -24.23 -9.34
CA GLU A 102 4.62 -24.03 -8.20
C GLU A 102 4.63 -22.57 -7.73
N TYR A 103 4.62 -21.62 -8.66
CA TYR A 103 4.65 -20.19 -8.33
C TYR A 103 3.29 -19.62 -7.93
N ALA A 104 2.20 -20.07 -8.55
CA ALA A 104 0.84 -19.64 -8.19
C ALA A 104 0.37 -20.16 -6.82
N LEU A 105 0.83 -21.34 -6.41
CA LEU A 105 0.55 -21.92 -5.08
C LEU A 105 1.75 -21.76 -4.11
N GLY A 106 2.66 -20.83 -4.40
CA GLY A 106 3.76 -20.48 -3.49
C GLY A 106 3.34 -19.41 -2.50
N PRO A 107 4.03 -19.28 -1.36
CA PRO A 107 3.80 -18.18 -0.44
C PRO A 107 4.17 -16.83 -1.10
N LEU A 108 3.50 -15.76 -0.70
CA LEU A 108 3.75 -14.42 -1.22
C LEU A 108 5.05 -13.87 -0.62
N PHE A 109 6.17 -14.11 -1.30
CA PHE A 109 7.47 -13.62 -0.87
C PHE A 109 7.50 -12.08 -0.83
N GLY A 110 7.76 -11.53 0.35
CA GLY A 110 7.83 -10.09 0.57
C GLY A 110 6.50 -9.41 0.89
N SER A 111 5.38 -10.14 1.02
CA SER A 111 4.21 -9.59 1.70
C SER A 111 4.56 -9.34 3.18
N ARG A 112 4.05 -8.24 3.73
CA ARG A 112 4.27 -7.84 5.12
C ARG A 112 3.05 -7.05 5.61
N THR A 113 2.51 -7.42 6.76
CA THR A 113 1.45 -6.65 7.42
C THR A 113 2.07 -5.45 8.14
N PRO A 114 1.73 -4.20 7.79
CA PRO A 114 2.14 -3.04 8.58
C PRO A 114 1.34 -3.01 9.88
N SER A 115 1.98 -2.72 11.01
CA SER A 115 1.24 -2.47 12.26
C SER A 115 0.37 -1.22 12.12
N CYS A 116 0.92 -0.18 11.50
CA CYS A 116 0.24 1.08 11.25
C CYS A 116 0.94 1.88 10.14
N VAL A 117 0.25 2.89 9.64
CA VAL A 117 0.76 3.88 8.69
C VAL A 117 0.74 5.25 9.34
N LEU A 118 1.93 5.81 9.58
CA LEU A 118 2.12 7.15 10.13
C LEU A 118 2.04 8.18 9.00
N GLY A 119 1.39 9.31 9.26
CA GLY A 119 1.21 10.38 8.29
C GLY A 119 1.75 11.73 8.77
N PHE A 120 2.38 12.44 7.84
CA PHE A 120 3.05 13.72 8.04
C PHE A 120 2.43 14.78 7.12
N ALA A 121 2.32 16.02 7.60
CA ALA A 121 1.89 17.15 6.76
C ALA A 121 2.97 17.62 5.77
N GLY A 122 4.26 17.43 6.12
CA GLY A 122 5.43 17.82 5.33
C GLY A 122 5.72 16.92 4.12
N SER A 123 6.75 17.28 3.35
CA SER A 123 7.18 16.51 2.18
C SER A 123 8.06 15.31 2.57
N ALA A 124 8.20 14.33 1.68
CA ALA A 124 9.07 13.18 1.92
C ALA A 124 10.54 13.55 2.17
N ARG A 125 11.01 14.70 1.65
CA ARG A 125 12.37 15.19 1.90
C ARG A 125 12.57 15.65 3.34
N ASP A 126 11.56 16.31 3.91
CA ASP A 126 11.60 16.83 5.29
C ASP A 126 11.52 15.66 6.29
N VAL A 127 10.66 14.67 6.00
CA VAL A 127 10.48 13.48 6.81
C VAL A 127 11.71 12.55 6.77
N LEU A 128 12.39 12.45 5.62
CA LEU A 128 13.57 11.57 5.46
C LEU A 128 14.66 11.88 6.50
N GLY A 129 14.90 13.16 6.80
CA GLY A 129 15.87 13.57 7.82
C GLY A 129 15.50 13.16 9.25
N ARG A 130 14.22 12.91 9.54
CA ARG A 130 13.70 12.51 10.86
C ARG A 130 13.32 11.03 10.96
N LYS A 131 13.47 10.25 9.87
CA LYS A 131 13.04 8.84 9.81
C LYS A 131 13.71 7.96 10.89
N GLY A 132 14.97 8.24 11.24
CA GLY A 132 15.65 7.54 12.34
C GLY A 132 15.07 7.85 13.72
N ASP A 133 14.68 9.10 13.97
CA ASP A 133 14.08 9.51 15.25
C ASP A 133 12.63 9.00 15.37
N VAL A 134 11.88 8.96 14.26
CA VAL A 134 10.57 8.26 14.19
C VAL A 134 10.72 6.81 14.64
N ARG A 135 11.70 6.07 14.11
CA ARG A 135 11.95 4.66 14.51
C ARG A 135 12.16 4.55 16.01
N ARG A 136 13.01 5.40 16.57
CA ARG A 136 13.35 5.40 18.00
C ARG A 136 12.16 5.74 18.89
N CYS A 137 11.37 6.75 18.51
CA CYS A 137 10.15 7.10 19.23
C CYS A 137 9.12 5.97 19.19
N VAL A 138 8.87 5.38 18.01
CA VAL A 138 7.94 4.24 17.86
C VAL A 138 8.40 3.04 18.68
N ALA A 139 9.69 2.68 18.62
CA ALA A 139 10.26 1.59 19.40
C ALA A 139 10.04 1.78 20.92
N ARG A 140 10.32 2.97 21.45
CA ARG A 140 10.04 3.31 22.86
C ARG A 140 8.55 3.20 23.21
N ILE A 141 7.67 3.76 22.37
CA ILE A 141 6.22 3.74 22.62
C ILE A 141 5.70 2.31 22.67
N LEU A 142 6.22 1.42 21.83
CA LEU A 142 5.84 0.00 21.77
C LEU A 142 6.60 -0.89 22.78
N GLY A 143 7.55 -0.35 23.55
CA GLY A 143 8.41 -1.15 24.45
C GLY A 143 9.31 -2.17 23.73
N LYS A 144 9.65 -1.91 22.46
CA LYS A 144 10.45 -2.79 21.58
C LYS A 144 11.84 -2.21 21.33
N ALA A 145 12.79 -3.02 20.86
CA ALA A 145 14.13 -2.53 20.51
C ALA A 145 14.12 -1.71 19.21
N GLU A 146 15.02 -0.71 19.07
CA GLU A 146 15.10 0.11 17.84
C GLU A 146 15.43 -0.74 16.59
N LEU A 147 16.04 -1.91 16.76
CA LEU A 147 16.35 -2.85 15.68
C LEU A 147 15.17 -3.76 15.28
N GLU A 148 14.15 -3.89 16.14
CA GLU A 148 12.94 -4.68 15.84
C GLU A 148 11.96 -3.87 14.99
N VAL A 149 11.90 -2.55 15.18
CA VAL A 149 11.01 -1.68 14.41
C VAL A 149 11.61 -1.35 13.05
N GLU A 150 11.01 -1.87 11.99
CA GLU A 150 11.36 -1.53 10.62
C GLU A 150 10.40 -0.48 10.05
N LEU A 151 10.93 0.43 9.23
CA LEU A 151 10.15 1.53 8.63
C LEU A 151 10.19 1.44 7.10
N GLY A 152 9.03 1.37 6.49
CA GLY A 152 8.81 1.19 5.05
C GLY A 152 9.28 2.36 4.18
N ALA A 153 8.83 2.35 2.92
CA ALA A 153 9.08 3.48 2.01
C ALA A 153 8.34 4.73 2.49
N LEU A 154 8.88 5.91 2.17
CA LEU A 154 8.14 7.17 2.30
C LEU A 154 7.25 7.34 1.07
N LEU A 155 5.94 7.19 1.25
CA LEU A 155 4.95 7.31 0.20
C LEU A 155 4.38 8.72 0.21
N GLN A 156 4.79 9.56 -0.75
CA GLN A 156 4.21 10.89 -0.91
C GLN A 156 2.91 10.81 -1.71
N ALA A 157 1.80 11.12 -1.05
CA ALA A 157 0.49 11.24 -1.68
C ALA A 157 0.51 12.31 -2.76
N ARG A 158 -0.28 12.09 -3.81
CA ARG A 158 -0.33 12.95 -4.98
C ARG A 158 -1.02 14.26 -4.65
N GLU A 159 -0.43 15.38 -5.09
CA GLU A 159 -1.09 16.68 -5.01
C GLU A 159 -2.21 16.75 -6.07
N MET A 160 -3.45 16.49 -5.62
CA MET A 160 -4.62 16.41 -6.48
C MET A 160 -5.33 17.77 -6.57
N LEU A 161 -5.44 18.34 -7.77
CA LEU A 161 -6.32 19.50 -8.01
C LEU A 161 -7.80 19.18 -7.75
N LEU A 162 -8.20 17.92 -7.99
CA LEU A 162 -9.50 17.37 -7.63
C LEU A 162 -9.27 16.15 -6.74
N HIS A 163 -9.54 16.30 -5.45
CA HIS A 163 -9.41 15.21 -4.48
C HIS A 163 -10.34 14.04 -4.84
N ARG A 164 -9.80 12.82 -4.89
CA ARG A 164 -10.56 11.58 -5.06
C ARG A 164 -10.29 10.65 -3.87
N SER A 165 -11.23 10.61 -2.94
CA SER A 165 -11.16 9.76 -1.75
C SER A 165 -11.14 8.26 -2.11
N GLY A 166 -10.44 7.46 -1.33
CA GLY A 166 -10.41 6.00 -1.51
C GLY A 166 -9.46 5.52 -2.60
N THR A 167 -8.40 6.29 -2.88
CA THR A 167 -7.26 5.84 -3.69
C THR A 167 -6.00 5.90 -2.84
N ASP A 168 -5.04 5.02 -3.09
CA ASP A 168 -3.82 4.93 -2.26
C ASP A 168 -2.93 6.17 -2.42
N GLU A 169 -2.93 6.76 -3.62
CA GLU A 169 -2.31 8.06 -3.91
C GLU A 169 -3.01 9.26 -3.23
N SER A 170 -4.22 9.11 -2.65
CA SER A 170 -4.97 10.26 -2.13
C SER A 170 -4.47 10.74 -0.76
N PRO A 171 -4.25 12.06 -0.57
CA PRO A 171 -3.81 12.61 0.70
C PRO A 171 -4.88 12.40 1.78
N ARG A 172 -4.45 11.99 2.98
CA ARG A 172 -5.37 11.58 4.05
C ARG A 172 -6.04 12.80 4.69
N LEU A 173 -7.35 12.69 4.90
CA LEU A 173 -8.19 13.74 5.49
C LEU A 173 -8.21 13.63 7.02
N ALA A 174 -8.41 14.76 7.72
CA ALA A 174 -8.46 14.78 9.19
C ALA A 174 -9.70 14.13 9.82
N ASP A 175 -10.59 13.58 8.99
CA ASP A 175 -11.69 12.69 9.36
C ASP A 175 -11.58 11.29 8.68
N GLY A 176 -10.38 10.90 8.22
CA GLY A 176 -10.05 9.61 7.59
C GLY A 176 -10.13 8.38 8.52
N ALA A 177 -9.67 7.21 8.07
CA ALA A 177 -9.67 6.00 8.89
C ALA A 177 -8.66 6.07 10.06
N GLY A 178 -7.56 6.79 9.86
CA GLY A 178 -6.58 7.12 10.90
C GLY A 178 -6.92 8.34 11.75
N SER A 179 -8.15 8.84 11.66
CA SER A 179 -8.61 9.96 12.49
C SER A 179 -9.41 9.46 13.69
N ARG A 180 -9.80 10.41 14.56
CA ARG A 180 -10.45 10.18 15.85
C ARG A 180 -11.55 9.09 15.81
N PRO A 181 -11.73 8.27 16.87
CA PRO A 181 -12.84 7.31 16.93
C PRO A 181 -14.24 7.95 16.88
N ASP A 182 -14.36 9.26 17.12
CA ASP A 182 -15.61 10.00 16.92
C ASP A 182 -15.74 10.62 15.50
N ALA A 183 -14.72 10.51 14.65
CA ALA A 183 -14.72 11.08 13.31
C ALA A 183 -15.80 10.47 12.43
N GLU A 184 -16.10 9.18 12.54
CA GLU A 184 -17.20 8.55 11.78
C GLU A 184 -18.56 9.15 12.15
N ARG A 185 -18.80 9.39 13.44
CA ARG A 185 -20.01 10.09 13.93
C ARG A 185 -20.03 11.56 13.46
N ARG A 186 -18.87 12.22 13.40
CA ARG A 186 -18.72 13.57 12.83
C ARG A 186 -18.95 13.62 11.31
N ARG A 187 -18.58 12.57 10.54
CA ARG A 187 -18.90 12.46 9.10
C ARG A 187 -20.41 12.43 8.87
N VAL A 188 -21.15 11.68 9.69
CA VAL A 188 -22.62 11.57 9.58
C VAL A 188 -23.33 12.91 9.85
N THR A 189 -22.75 13.76 10.69
CA THR A 189 -23.34 15.04 11.12
C THR A 189 -22.85 16.27 10.33
N ARG A 190 -21.89 16.11 9.41
CA ARG A 190 -21.30 17.21 8.63
C ARG A 190 -21.55 17.05 7.14
N TYR A 191 -21.83 18.17 6.47
CA TYR A 191 -22.07 18.21 5.02
C TYR A 191 -20.78 18.11 4.18
N ALA A 192 -19.61 18.30 4.80
CA ALA A 192 -18.31 18.28 4.15
C ALA A 192 -17.26 17.58 5.04
N ARG A 193 -16.24 17.04 4.39
CA ARG A 193 -15.10 16.38 5.05
C ARG A 193 -14.15 17.42 5.66
N LEU A 194 -13.38 17.00 6.66
CA LEU A 194 -12.26 17.79 7.19
C LEU A 194 -11.11 17.93 6.16
N PRO A 195 -10.27 18.96 6.26
CA PRO A 195 -9.15 19.17 5.33
C PRO A 195 -8.11 18.05 5.38
N VAL A 196 -7.20 18.05 4.40
CA VAL A 196 -6.03 17.17 4.35
C VAL A 196 -5.18 17.34 5.62
N GLN A 197 -4.88 16.23 6.29
CA GLN A 197 -4.03 16.16 7.48
C GLN A 197 -2.62 15.65 7.13
N ALA A 198 -2.52 14.61 6.29
CA ALA A 198 -1.25 14.02 5.91
C ALA A 198 -1.07 13.94 4.39
N ARG A 199 0.14 14.28 3.94
CA ARG A 199 0.60 14.24 2.54
C ARG A 199 1.70 13.21 2.31
N THR A 200 2.50 12.91 3.34
CA THR A 200 3.51 11.84 3.28
C THR A 200 3.11 10.75 4.26
N LEU A 201 3.16 9.49 3.83
CA LEU A 201 2.85 8.31 4.61
C LEU A 201 4.11 7.45 4.82
N LEU A 202 4.16 6.72 5.92
CA LEU A 202 5.25 5.84 6.31
C LEU A 202 4.67 4.61 7.01
N GLU A 203 4.89 3.43 6.44
CA GLU A 203 4.52 2.16 7.06
C GLU A 203 5.49 1.80 8.19
N VAL A 204 4.93 1.32 9.30
CA VAL A 204 5.67 0.73 10.41
C VAL A 204 5.48 -0.78 10.35
N TYR A 205 6.58 -1.51 10.36
CA TYR A 205 6.61 -2.96 10.41
C TYR A 205 7.24 -3.42 11.73
N LEU A 206 6.64 -4.44 12.31
CA LEU A 206 7.17 -5.19 13.43
C LEU A 206 7.65 -6.56 12.92
N PRO A 207 8.57 -7.24 13.64
CA PRO A 207 8.88 -8.61 13.29
C PRO A 207 7.66 -9.45 13.67
N GLY A 208 7.18 -10.30 12.76
CA GLY A 208 6.19 -11.30 13.14
C GLY A 208 6.79 -12.20 14.22
N GLU A 209 6.02 -12.55 15.24
CA GLU A 209 6.45 -13.47 16.32
C GLU A 209 6.49 -14.94 15.84
N GLU A 210 6.91 -15.15 14.58
CA GLU A 210 6.89 -16.40 13.82
C GLU A 210 7.92 -17.45 14.27
N GLN A 211 8.77 -17.11 15.26
CA GLN A 211 9.76 -18.06 15.79
C GLN A 211 9.11 -19.21 16.61
N SER A 212 7.79 -19.20 16.81
CA SER A 212 7.06 -20.18 17.63
C SER A 212 5.88 -20.88 16.92
N GLY A 213 6.14 -21.46 15.73
CA GLY A 213 5.39 -22.64 15.26
C GLY A 213 4.33 -22.44 14.17
N ALA A 214 4.15 -23.49 13.37
CA ALA A 214 3.21 -23.52 12.25
C ALA A 214 1.75 -23.57 12.73
N GLY A 215 1.01 -22.48 12.51
CA GLY A 215 -0.42 -22.36 12.86
C GLY A 215 -0.87 -20.98 13.36
N VAL A 216 0.06 -20.04 13.59
CA VAL A 216 -0.17 -18.82 14.38
C VAL A 216 -0.41 -17.55 13.53
N SER A 217 -0.47 -17.63 12.19
CA SER A 217 -0.45 -16.42 11.33
C SER A 217 -1.57 -15.40 11.64
N ALA A 218 -2.80 -15.87 11.87
CA ALA A 218 -3.92 -14.98 12.20
C ALA A 218 -3.76 -14.29 13.58
N ASP A 219 -3.18 -14.98 14.57
CA ASP A 219 -2.91 -14.42 15.89
C ASP A 219 -1.70 -13.48 15.86
N ALA A 220 -0.71 -13.75 15.00
CA ALA A 220 0.43 -12.88 14.74
C ALA A 220 -0.02 -11.56 14.07
N ASP A 221 -0.84 -11.62 13.02
CA ASP A 221 -1.43 -10.44 12.39
C ASP A 221 -2.29 -9.65 13.38
N ALA A 222 -3.14 -10.32 14.18
CA ALA A 222 -3.93 -9.66 15.23
C ALA A 222 -3.04 -8.94 16.27
N THR A 223 -1.90 -9.54 16.64
CA THR A 223 -0.92 -8.95 17.55
C THR A 223 -0.21 -7.74 16.94
N ILE A 224 0.18 -7.82 15.65
CA ILE A 224 0.77 -6.70 14.90
C ILE A 224 -0.21 -5.51 14.82
N LEU A 225 -1.48 -5.78 14.50
CA LEU A 225 -2.52 -4.76 14.44
C LEU A 225 -2.82 -4.17 15.82
N ALA A 226 -2.77 -4.94 16.91
CA ALA A 226 -2.97 -4.46 18.27
C ALA A 226 -1.92 -3.39 18.68
N HIS A 227 -0.65 -3.58 18.31
CA HIS A 227 0.40 -2.55 18.48
C HIS A 227 0.09 -1.29 17.66
N GLY A 228 -0.47 -1.45 16.46
CA GLY A 228 -0.97 -0.37 15.62
C GLY A 228 -2.07 0.46 16.28
N TYR A 229 -3.12 -0.21 16.78
CA TYR A 229 -4.22 0.44 17.48
C TYR A 229 -3.76 1.14 18.75
N PHE A 230 -2.83 0.55 19.50
CA PHE A 230 -2.23 1.19 20.66
C PHE A 230 -1.50 2.50 20.29
N LEU A 231 -0.62 2.48 19.27
CA LEU A 231 0.08 3.68 18.82
C LEU A 231 -0.88 4.76 18.31
N GLN A 232 -1.91 4.35 17.56
CA GLN A 232 -2.97 5.24 17.10
C GLN A 232 -3.71 5.90 18.27
N GLU A 233 -4.06 5.14 19.31
CA GLU A 233 -4.76 5.66 20.49
C GLU A 233 -3.87 6.64 21.29
N GLN A 234 -2.59 6.31 21.52
CA GLN A 234 -1.69 7.20 22.27
C GLN A 234 -1.47 8.53 21.55
N LEU A 235 -1.20 8.51 20.24
CA LEU A 235 -1.06 9.72 19.43
C LEU A 235 -2.36 10.56 19.47
N TYR A 236 -3.52 9.90 19.35
CA TYR A 236 -4.82 10.56 19.42
C TYR A 236 -5.07 11.23 20.79
N ARG A 237 -4.79 10.53 21.90
CA ARG A 237 -4.91 11.07 23.27
C ARG A 237 -4.02 12.31 23.43
N TYR A 238 -2.79 12.26 22.95
CA TYR A 238 -1.86 13.40 22.99
C TYR A 238 -2.39 14.61 22.18
N MET A 239 -2.75 14.40 20.91
CA MET A 239 -3.27 15.47 20.05
C MET A 239 -4.55 16.12 20.60
N ASN A 240 -5.38 15.37 21.32
CA ASN A 240 -6.53 15.93 22.02
C ASN A 240 -6.15 16.81 23.21
N ALA A 241 -5.23 16.35 24.06
CA ALA A 241 -4.77 17.13 25.22
C ALA A 241 -4.06 18.43 24.79
N ALA A 242 -3.22 18.35 23.74
CA ALA A 242 -2.57 19.50 23.13
C ALA A 242 -3.58 20.50 22.53
N ALA A 243 -4.64 20.01 21.86
CA ALA A 243 -5.68 20.89 21.31
C ALA A 243 -6.53 21.58 22.39
N SER A 244 -6.82 20.92 23.51
CA SER A 244 -7.56 21.54 24.63
C SER A 244 -6.72 22.61 25.34
N SER A 245 -5.46 22.30 25.67
CA SER A 245 -4.56 23.25 26.33
C SER A 245 -4.23 24.47 25.45
N ALA A 246 -4.08 24.30 24.14
CA ALA A 246 -3.91 25.42 23.21
C ALA A 246 -5.13 26.36 23.13
N SER A 247 -6.34 25.87 23.45
CA SER A 247 -7.54 26.71 23.52
C SER A 247 -7.59 27.54 24.80
N GLU A 248 -7.14 26.98 25.93
CA GLU A 248 -7.15 27.64 27.25
C GLU A 248 -5.97 28.61 27.43
N ALA A 249 -4.84 28.35 26.76
CA ALA A 249 -3.66 29.22 26.77
C ALA A 249 -3.86 30.60 26.10
N SER A 250 -5.01 30.85 25.46
CA SER A 250 -5.31 32.14 24.80
C SER A 250 -5.93 33.21 25.70
N ASP A 251 -6.28 32.89 26.96
CA ASP A 251 -7.08 33.75 27.84
C ASP A 251 -6.46 34.03 29.24
N TRP A 252 -5.24 33.55 29.55
CA TRP A 252 -4.68 33.58 30.92
C TRP A 252 -3.23 34.08 31.07
N GLU A 253 -2.74 35.00 30.22
CA GLU A 253 -1.53 35.78 30.53
C GLU A 253 -1.79 36.89 31.57
N SER A 254 -2.11 36.49 32.80
CA SER A 254 -1.98 37.38 33.97
C SER A 254 -2.01 36.60 35.30
N ILE A 255 -1.08 36.95 36.21
CA ILE A 255 -1.00 36.49 37.62
C ILE A 255 -0.63 34.98 37.73
N GLN A 256 0.61 34.61 38.05
CA GLN A 256 1.18 34.83 39.39
C GLN A 256 2.70 34.57 39.41
N GLY A 257 3.43 35.30 40.25
CA GLY A 257 4.63 34.77 40.90
C GLY A 257 4.40 34.75 42.41
N ASN A 258 4.91 33.75 43.12
CA ASN A 258 5.96 33.96 44.13
C ASN A 258 6.53 32.64 44.68
N GLU A 259 7.80 32.71 45.13
CA GLU A 259 8.50 31.98 46.21
C GLU A 259 7.83 30.71 46.81
N HIS A 260 8.41 29.50 46.73
CA HIS A 260 9.64 28.97 47.37
C HIS A 260 9.43 28.49 48.83
N GLU A 261 9.53 27.18 49.07
CA GLU A 261 10.15 26.64 50.30
C GLU A 261 10.62 25.17 50.11
N GLU A 262 11.72 24.80 50.76
CA GLU A 262 12.24 23.43 50.83
C GLU A 262 11.64 22.66 52.02
N ALA A 263 11.41 21.35 51.90
CA ALA A 263 11.44 20.47 53.08
C ALA A 263 11.64 18.97 52.75
N GLY A 264 12.63 18.36 53.42
CA GLY A 264 12.42 17.06 54.05
C GLY A 264 12.55 15.80 53.18
N GLY A 265 13.79 15.40 52.88
CA GLY A 265 14.06 14.06 52.36
C GLY A 265 13.59 12.95 53.32
N LYS A 266 12.73 12.05 52.83
CA LYS A 266 12.48 10.73 53.42
C LYS A 266 12.66 9.67 52.36
N MET A 267 13.77 8.94 52.47
CA MET A 267 14.15 7.85 51.59
C MET A 267 13.24 6.64 51.86
N GLN A 268 12.13 6.54 51.14
CA GLN A 268 11.27 5.35 51.15
C GLN A 268 11.81 4.30 50.16
N PRO A 269 11.61 2.99 50.44
CA PRO A 269 12.01 1.94 49.51
C PRO A 269 11.09 1.98 48.29
N GLY A 270 11.66 2.26 47.12
CA GLY A 270 10.91 2.46 45.87
C GLY A 270 9.93 1.34 45.61
N SER A 271 8.64 1.69 45.65
CA SER A 271 7.56 0.74 45.43
C SER A 271 7.39 0.50 43.93
N GLN A 272 6.64 -0.54 43.59
CA GLN A 272 6.31 -0.86 42.19
C GLN A 272 5.56 0.27 41.48
N GLU A 273 4.97 1.20 42.24
CA GLU A 273 4.22 2.36 41.74
C GLU A 273 5.12 3.48 41.20
N ASP A 274 6.33 3.65 41.74
CA ASP A 274 7.28 4.66 41.25
C ASP A 274 7.74 4.31 39.82
N ARG A 275 8.09 3.04 39.59
CA ARG A 275 8.48 2.55 38.24
C ARG A 275 7.37 2.73 37.21
N GLN A 276 6.11 2.46 37.58
CA GLN A 276 4.97 2.64 36.68
C GLN A 276 4.71 4.10 36.32
N ARG A 277 5.05 5.07 37.19
CA ARG A 277 4.96 6.49 36.87
C ARG A 277 6.05 6.95 35.92
N ASP A 278 7.27 6.45 36.12
CA ASP A 278 8.40 6.73 35.23
C ASP A 278 8.13 6.18 33.82
N ASP A 279 7.65 4.92 33.72
CA ASP A 279 7.27 4.29 32.45
C ASP A 279 6.16 5.08 31.72
N GLU A 280 5.14 5.59 32.44
CA GLU A 280 4.07 6.39 31.83
C GLU A 280 4.56 7.79 31.39
N ALA A 281 5.46 8.40 32.16
CA ALA A 281 6.07 9.69 31.80
C ALA A 281 6.93 9.57 30.53
N ASP A 282 7.76 8.52 30.44
CA ASP A 282 8.60 8.24 29.26
C ASP A 282 7.76 7.88 28.02
N LEU A 283 6.65 7.17 28.20
CA LEU A 283 5.67 6.93 27.14
C LEU A 283 5.08 8.24 26.63
N ARG A 284 4.55 9.09 27.52
CA ARG A 284 3.95 10.40 27.15
C ARG A 284 4.98 11.31 26.48
N SER A 285 6.22 11.35 26.98
CA SER A 285 7.32 12.09 26.38
C SER A 285 7.68 11.58 24.98
N SER A 286 7.68 10.25 24.77
CA SER A 286 7.97 9.65 23.47
C SER A 286 6.87 9.92 22.44
N VAL A 287 5.60 9.94 22.86
CA VAL A 287 4.44 10.31 22.02
C VAL A 287 4.49 11.80 21.66
N ALA A 288 4.79 12.68 22.63
CA ALA A 288 4.98 14.11 22.37
C ALA A 288 6.10 14.37 21.37
N ALA A 289 7.27 13.73 21.54
CA ALA A 289 8.37 13.81 20.59
C ALA A 289 7.99 13.29 19.18
N LEU A 290 7.17 12.24 19.09
CA LEU A 290 6.68 11.72 17.80
C LEU A 290 5.78 12.76 17.07
N HIS A 291 4.94 13.48 17.79
CA HIS A 291 4.10 14.54 17.22
C HIS A 291 4.90 15.82 16.93
N ASP A 292 5.49 16.43 17.96
CA ASP A 292 6.05 17.78 17.89
C ASP A 292 7.42 17.84 17.21
N THR A 293 8.30 16.89 17.53
CA THR A 293 9.67 16.86 16.99
C THR A 293 9.71 16.12 15.66
N CYS A 294 9.07 14.95 15.55
CA CYS A 294 9.07 14.17 14.31
C CYS A 294 8.00 14.62 13.29
N GLY A 295 6.96 15.35 13.71
CA GLY A 295 5.93 15.89 12.81
C GLY A 295 4.85 14.89 12.39
N VAL A 296 4.65 13.82 13.15
CA VAL A 296 3.58 12.84 12.90
C VAL A 296 2.24 13.43 13.34
N VAL A 297 1.32 13.58 12.40
CA VAL A 297 0.00 14.21 12.61
C VAL A 297 -1.17 13.27 12.30
N TYR A 298 -0.91 12.04 11.91
CA TYR A 298 -1.91 11.04 11.51
C TYR A 298 -1.37 9.63 11.76
N CYS A 299 -2.24 8.69 12.12
CA CYS A 299 -1.90 7.28 12.26
C CYS A 299 -3.13 6.43 11.91
N GLU A 300 -3.04 5.58 10.90
CA GLU A 300 -4.08 4.59 10.57
C GLU A 300 -3.57 3.16 10.73
N VAL A 301 -4.43 2.27 11.21
CA VAL A 301 -4.21 0.83 11.10
C VAL A 301 -4.79 0.38 9.76
N PRO A 302 -3.99 -0.19 8.84
CA PRO A 302 -4.49 -0.65 7.56
C PRO A 302 -5.43 -1.84 7.74
N ALA A 303 -6.40 -2.01 6.83
CA ALA A 303 -7.11 -3.28 6.72
C ALA A 303 -6.15 -4.36 6.20
N LEU A 304 -6.38 -5.62 6.58
CA LEU A 304 -5.64 -6.74 6.02
C LEU A 304 -5.86 -6.82 4.51
N ASP A 305 -4.81 -7.17 3.77
CA ASP A 305 -4.86 -7.26 2.31
C ASP A 305 -5.52 -8.56 1.87
N GLU A 306 -6.83 -8.50 1.62
CA GLU A 306 -7.63 -9.59 1.07
C GLU A 306 -7.51 -9.70 -0.48
N SER A 307 -6.55 -9.02 -1.13
CA SER A 307 -6.39 -9.07 -2.58
C SER A 307 -5.67 -10.31 -3.11
N ASP A 308 -5.11 -11.15 -2.23
CA ASP A 308 -4.49 -12.41 -2.63
C ASP A 308 -5.51 -13.38 -3.28
N PHE A 309 -5.03 -14.13 -4.27
CA PHE A 309 -5.89 -14.92 -5.13
C PHE A 309 -5.87 -16.41 -4.77
N VAL A 310 -6.96 -16.89 -4.20
CA VAL A 310 -7.16 -18.32 -3.94
C VAL A 310 -7.38 -19.08 -5.25
N PHE A 311 -6.34 -19.77 -5.73
CA PHE A 311 -6.38 -20.53 -6.98
C PHE A 311 -7.18 -21.84 -6.88
N GLU A 312 -8.51 -21.79 -7.00
CA GLU A 312 -9.36 -22.99 -7.09
C GLU A 312 -9.06 -23.86 -8.34
N GLN A 313 -8.62 -23.21 -9.42
CA GLN A 313 -8.33 -23.86 -10.70
C GLN A 313 -7.10 -23.24 -11.38
N LEU A 314 -6.20 -24.09 -11.89
CA LEU A 314 -5.02 -23.70 -12.65
C LEU A 314 -5.00 -24.42 -14.00
N ASN A 315 -4.96 -23.65 -15.09
CA ASN A 315 -5.00 -24.16 -16.48
C ASN A 315 -6.12 -25.18 -16.74
N GLY A 316 -7.33 -24.90 -16.22
CA GLY A 316 -8.50 -25.78 -16.37
C GLY A 316 -8.53 -26.99 -15.43
N LYS A 317 -7.51 -27.20 -14.59
CA LYS A 317 -7.44 -28.30 -13.62
C LYS A 317 -7.70 -27.79 -12.21
N ARG A 318 -8.58 -28.47 -11.47
CA ARG A 318 -8.87 -28.16 -10.08
C ARG A 318 -7.60 -28.30 -9.24
N VAL A 319 -7.40 -27.37 -8.31
CA VAL A 319 -6.43 -27.52 -7.22
C VAL A 319 -7.14 -28.20 -6.05
N ASP A 320 -6.57 -29.31 -5.58
CA ASP A 320 -7.00 -29.97 -4.35
C ASP A 320 -6.05 -29.62 -3.19
N SER A 321 -6.49 -29.87 -1.95
CA SER A 321 -5.70 -29.58 -0.76
C SER A 321 -4.37 -30.35 -0.77
N GLU A 322 -4.39 -31.63 -1.17
CA GLU A 322 -3.16 -32.43 -1.29
C GLU A 322 -2.13 -31.81 -2.24
N MET A 323 -2.54 -31.23 -3.37
CA MET A 323 -1.65 -30.55 -4.30
C MET A 323 -1.08 -29.27 -3.68
N MET A 324 -1.90 -28.50 -2.96
CA MET A 324 -1.48 -27.31 -2.24
C MET A 324 -0.44 -27.66 -1.16
N ASP A 325 -0.74 -28.62 -0.29
CA ASP A 325 0.16 -29.10 0.77
C ASP A 325 1.50 -29.57 0.18
N ARG A 326 1.46 -30.36 -0.90
CA ARG A 326 2.67 -30.84 -1.60
C ARG A 326 3.48 -29.72 -2.25
N VAL A 327 2.89 -28.57 -2.59
CA VAL A 327 3.63 -27.38 -3.07
C VAL A 327 4.21 -26.61 -1.89
N MET A 328 3.40 -26.35 -0.85
CA MET A 328 3.84 -25.66 0.37
C MET A 328 5.01 -26.37 1.05
N SER A 329 4.93 -27.69 1.30
CA SER A 329 6.04 -28.48 1.86
C SER A 329 7.25 -28.63 0.92
N ARG A 330 7.20 -28.10 -0.31
CA ARG A 330 8.39 -27.92 -1.16
C ARG A 330 8.95 -26.51 -1.06
N TRP A 331 8.11 -25.49 -0.89
CA TRP A 331 8.56 -24.13 -0.58
C TRP A 331 9.20 -24.03 0.80
N GLU A 332 8.59 -24.57 1.84
CA GLU A 332 9.16 -24.65 3.21
C GLU A 332 10.58 -25.24 3.20
N ARG A 333 10.77 -26.37 2.49
CA ARG A 333 12.09 -26.99 2.35
C ARG A 333 13.08 -26.15 1.56
N ARG A 334 12.65 -25.41 0.52
CA ARG A 334 13.53 -24.47 -0.21
C ARG A 334 13.96 -23.31 0.69
N VAL A 335 13.05 -22.75 1.47
CA VAL A 335 13.33 -21.66 2.42
C VAL A 335 14.31 -22.12 3.49
N ALA A 336 14.06 -23.26 4.13
CA ALA A 336 14.97 -23.83 5.13
C ALA A 336 16.38 -24.10 4.55
N GLN A 337 16.47 -24.61 3.31
CA GLN A 337 17.76 -24.82 2.63
C GLN A 337 18.48 -23.50 2.33
N GLN A 338 17.77 -22.45 1.90
CA GLN A 338 18.37 -21.14 1.66
C GLN A 338 18.89 -20.50 2.95
N GLN A 339 18.12 -20.59 4.04
CA GLN A 339 18.55 -20.09 5.37
C GLN A 339 19.82 -20.81 5.85
N GLN A 340 19.90 -22.14 5.72
CA GLN A 340 21.10 -22.91 6.06
C GLN A 340 22.31 -22.52 5.21
N GLN A 341 22.13 -22.26 3.91
CA GLN A 341 23.22 -21.82 3.02
C GLN A 341 23.72 -20.41 3.37
N GLN A 342 22.84 -19.48 3.75
CA GLN A 342 23.22 -18.14 4.19
C GLN A 342 23.99 -18.18 5.51
N GLN A 343 23.57 -19.01 6.47
CA GLN A 343 24.28 -19.20 7.75
C GLN A 343 25.68 -19.82 7.60
N GLN A 344 25.96 -20.54 6.51
CA GLN A 344 27.28 -21.11 6.21
C GLN A 344 28.23 -20.15 5.47
N GLN A 345 27.75 -18.95 5.09
CA GLN A 345 28.51 -17.93 4.35
C GLN A 345 28.84 -16.69 5.20
N LEU A 346 28.47 -16.70 6.48
CA LEU A 346 28.75 -15.68 7.50
C LEU A 346 29.79 -16.19 8.51
#